data_AF-A0AAW5EMT6-F1
#
_entry.id   AF-A0AAW5EMT6-F1
#
_cell.length_a   1.000
_cell.length_b   1.000
_cell.length_c   1.000
_cell.angle_alpha   90.00
_cell.angle_beta   90.00
_cell.angle_gamma   90.00
#
_symmetry.space_group_name_H-M   'P 1'
#
loop_
_entity.id
_entity.type
_entity.pdbx_description
1 polymer ?
#
loop_
_entity_poly.entity_id
_entity_poly.type
_entity_poly.pdbx_seq_one_letter_code
_entity_poly.pdbx_strand_id
1 'polypeptide(L)'
;MTVLTRRRALASGLAACMAPAVPSYTRAATPVLAPLKWAPRTRQVIENLIATHGTTSPDARNNPARRPYAVFDWDNTCIAGDCEETLLHYTASRFLFAMPPHVFAQATALDVPARIFDGEFRTVDGRRVHFTDLHADLCADHATLAARQGTPAADDPVLLSLRSKLVFAYDAINATCDGDVACRWIIRLLAGYDASGLAALARASNAWHLGQGIGRETWTTPASRPGRAGIVARPIQTGLRLTPEIAELQAALRGAGIEVYVCSASLEEVVAVFATDPDYGYGLPRANILGVRMQWPGGRLGLHGAAHWPVTYRTGKVRAIREALVRRHGQGPLLVCGDSSGDAAMLSTFADTELGLIVNRLLPGPIGTLSAQAIAQMSLPNPRFVLQGRDDNTGEWRPSEQSIPMGHTLPQLSGPVPA
;
A
#
# COMPACT_ATOMS: atom_id res chain seq x y z
N MET A 1 -96.26 28.71 -19.99
CA MET A 1 -95.48 27.55 -20.50
C MET A 1 -94.94 28.01 -21.86
N THR A 2 -93.64 28.14 -22.17
CA THR A 2 -92.48 27.33 -21.80
C THR A 2 -91.19 28.11 -22.14
N VAL A 3 -90.33 28.25 -21.13
CA VAL A 3 -88.86 28.25 -21.05
C VAL A 3 -87.96 28.51 -22.29
N LEU A 4 -87.10 29.54 -22.13
CA LEU A 4 -85.69 29.69 -22.55
C LEU A 4 -84.94 28.47 -23.14
N THR A 5 -84.08 28.67 -24.16
CA THR A 5 -82.60 28.76 -24.00
C THR A 5 -81.84 28.87 -25.32
N ARG A 6 -80.67 29.48 -25.21
CA ARG A 6 -79.76 29.95 -26.26
C ARG A 6 -78.70 28.90 -26.62
N ARG A 7 -78.34 28.95 -27.90
CA ARG A 7 -77.06 28.63 -28.56
C ARG A 7 -75.81 28.68 -27.67
N ARG A 8 -74.91 27.72 -27.89
CA ARG A 8 -73.45 27.96 -27.99
C ARG A 8 -72.81 26.99 -28.98
N ALA A 9 -72.23 27.54 -30.04
CA ALA A 9 -71.20 26.91 -30.86
C ALA A 9 -69.84 27.41 -30.35
N LEU A 10 -68.92 26.49 -30.09
CA LEU A 10 -67.57 26.78 -29.62
C LEU A 10 -66.61 26.80 -30.81
N ALA A 11 -65.92 27.94 -30.97
CA ALA A 11 -64.85 28.15 -31.92
C ALA A 11 -63.55 27.50 -31.42
N SER A 12 -62.85 26.80 -32.32
CA SER A 12 -61.55 26.19 -32.08
C SER A 12 -60.44 27.22 -32.32
N GLY A 13 -59.75 27.64 -31.26
CA GLY A 13 -58.54 28.46 -31.35
C GLY A 13 -57.29 27.60 -31.53
N LEU A 14 -56.45 27.93 -32.51
CA LEU A 14 -55.07 27.45 -32.60
C LEU A 14 -54.25 28.11 -31.48
N ALA A 15 -53.85 27.34 -30.48
CA ALA A 15 -52.83 27.73 -29.51
C ALA A 15 -51.47 27.20 -29.97
N ALA A 16 -50.51 28.11 -30.17
CA ALA A 16 -49.11 27.79 -30.38
C ALA A 16 -48.56 27.17 -29.08
N CYS A 17 -48.30 25.87 -29.09
CA CYS A 17 -47.59 25.20 -28.01
C CYS A 17 -46.09 25.54 -28.11
N MET A 18 -45.62 26.46 -27.26
CA MET A 18 -44.19 26.53 -26.96
C MET A 18 -43.79 25.20 -26.30
N ALA A 19 -42.95 24.42 -26.98
CA ALA A 19 -42.34 23.26 -26.38
C ALA A 19 -41.48 23.71 -25.19
N PRO A 20 -41.57 23.05 -24.01
CA PRO A 20 -40.65 23.36 -22.92
C PRO A 20 -39.24 23.02 -23.39
N ALA A 21 -38.34 24.01 -23.30
CA ALA A 21 -36.93 23.80 -23.51
C ALA A 21 -36.48 22.69 -22.54
N VAL A 22 -36.06 21.55 -23.10
CA VAL A 22 -35.41 20.49 -22.33
C VAL A 22 -34.15 21.11 -21.73
N PRO A 23 -33.94 21.06 -20.40
CA PRO A 23 -32.74 21.61 -19.81
C PRO A 23 -31.54 20.89 -20.45
N SER A 24 -30.64 21.66 -21.04
CA SER A 24 -29.30 21.20 -21.38
C SER A 24 -28.74 20.46 -20.18
N TYR A 25 -28.24 19.24 -20.41
CA TYR A 25 -27.52 18.45 -19.40
C TYR A 25 -26.60 19.38 -18.61
N THR A 26 -26.97 19.63 -17.35
CA THR A 26 -26.10 20.28 -16.39
C THR A 26 -24.79 19.51 -16.39
N ARG A 27 -23.69 20.22 -16.65
CA ARG A 27 -22.32 19.76 -16.40
C ARG A 27 -22.34 18.97 -15.10
N ALA A 28 -22.11 17.66 -15.18
CA ALA A 28 -22.05 16.81 -14.00
C ALA A 28 -21.13 17.51 -13.00
N ALA A 29 -21.66 17.86 -11.82
CA ALA A 29 -20.85 18.42 -10.76
C ALA A 29 -19.68 17.46 -10.56
N THR A 30 -18.45 17.98 -10.64
CA THR A 30 -17.24 17.21 -10.39
C THR A 30 -17.42 16.41 -9.11
N PRO A 31 -17.03 15.12 -9.04
CA PRO A 31 -17.11 14.37 -7.79
C PRO A 31 -16.40 15.17 -6.69
N VAL A 32 -17.17 15.63 -5.72
CA VAL A 32 -16.65 16.29 -4.53
C VAL A 32 -16.26 15.18 -3.58
N LEU A 33 -14.99 15.16 -3.16
CA LEU A 33 -14.52 14.15 -2.21
C LEU A 33 -15.33 14.24 -0.93
N ALA A 34 -15.59 13.11 -0.29
CA ALA A 34 -16.30 13.13 0.99
C ALA A 34 -15.45 13.89 2.04
N PRO A 35 -16.07 14.63 2.99
CA PRO A 35 -15.31 15.46 3.91
C PRO A 35 -14.28 14.68 4.73
N LEU A 36 -14.62 13.45 5.16
CA LEU A 36 -13.77 12.46 5.84
C LEU A 36 -12.68 13.10 6.72
N LYS A 37 -11.47 12.53 6.82
CA LYS A 37 -10.35 13.09 7.59
C LYS A 37 -9.26 13.63 6.69
N TRP A 38 -9.65 14.31 5.61
CA TRP A 38 -8.69 14.99 4.74
C TRP A 38 -8.13 16.26 5.38
N ALA A 39 -6.84 16.52 5.16
CA ALA A 39 -6.30 17.87 5.33
C ALA A 39 -7.06 18.82 4.39
N PRO A 40 -7.69 19.91 4.90
CA PRO A 40 -8.62 20.72 4.10
C PRO A 40 -7.98 21.27 2.81
N ARG A 41 -6.71 21.68 2.88
CA ARG A 41 -5.99 22.20 1.71
C ARG A 41 -5.72 21.10 0.69
N THR A 42 -5.21 19.95 1.14
CA THR A 42 -4.93 18.79 0.30
C THR A 42 -6.17 18.33 -0.45
N ARG A 43 -7.32 18.23 0.24
CA ARG A 43 -8.60 17.92 -0.39
C ARG A 43 -8.93 18.90 -1.51
N GLN A 44 -8.84 20.20 -1.24
CA GLN A 44 -9.15 21.23 -2.22
C GLN A 44 -8.25 21.15 -3.47
N VAL A 45 -6.94 20.90 -3.29
CA VAL A 45 -6.02 20.73 -4.41
C VAL A 45 -6.41 19.53 -5.27
N ILE A 46 -6.76 18.40 -4.66
CA ILE A 46 -7.16 17.19 -5.38
C ILE A 46 -8.50 17.38 -6.09
N GLU A 47 -9.49 18.00 -5.44
CA GLU A 47 -10.78 18.33 -6.07
C GLU A 47 -10.58 19.23 -7.31
N ASN A 48 -9.67 20.20 -7.24
CA ASN A 48 -9.32 21.06 -8.37
C ASN A 48 -8.61 20.28 -9.50
N LEU A 49 -7.71 19.36 -9.14
CA LEU A 49 -7.04 18.48 -10.12
C LEU A 49 -8.06 17.62 -10.87
N ILE A 50 -8.98 16.98 -10.14
CA ILE A 50 -10.06 16.17 -10.72
C ILE A 50 -11.00 17.04 -11.58
N ALA A 51 -11.34 18.25 -11.14
CA ALA A 51 -12.18 19.16 -11.91
C ALA A 51 -11.53 19.62 -13.22
N THR A 52 -10.21 19.76 -13.23
CA THR A 52 -9.44 20.24 -14.39
C THR A 52 -9.22 19.13 -15.42
N HIS A 53 -8.88 17.92 -14.95
CA HIS A 53 -8.46 16.81 -15.81
C HIS A 53 -9.51 15.72 -16.00
N GLY A 54 -10.60 15.76 -15.23
CA GLY A 54 -11.70 14.83 -15.36
C GLY A 54 -12.33 14.94 -16.74
N THR A 55 -12.47 13.81 -17.43
CA THR A 55 -13.09 13.75 -18.75
C THR A 55 -14.31 12.83 -18.71
N THR A 56 -15.50 13.43 -18.65
CA THR A 56 -16.78 12.69 -18.73
C THR A 56 -17.30 12.58 -20.16
N SER A 57 -16.62 13.16 -21.15
CA SER A 57 -17.01 13.07 -22.56
C SER A 57 -16.91 11.62 -23.07
N PRO A 58 -17.92 11.11 -23.81
CA PRO A 58 -17.88 9.79 -24.44
C PRO A 58 -16.63 9.58 -25.33
N ASP A 59 -16.18 10.61 -26.05
CA ASP A 59 -15.04 10.50 -26.97
C ASP A 59 -13.69 10.32 -26.23
N ALA A 60 -13.55 10.97 -25.06
CA ALA A 60 -12.39 10.79 -24.20
C ALA A 60 -12.41 9.42 -23.50
N ARG A 61 -13.62 8.90 -23.15
CA ARG A 61 -13.79 7.54 -22.63
C ARG A 61 -13.41 6.47 -23.65
N ASN A 62 -13.58 6.74 -24.94
CA ASN A 62 -13.35 5.80 -26.03
C ASN A 62 -11.92 5.81 -26.60
N ASN A 63 -11.02 6.67 -26.09
CA ASN A 63 -9.59 6.67 -26.48
C ASN A 63 -8.68 6.32 -25.28
N PRO A 64 -8.40 5.02 -25.04
CA PRO A 64 -7.61 4.56 -23.91
C PRO A 64 -6.18 5.12 -23.90
N ALA A 65 -5.62 5.43 -25.07
CA ALA A 65 -4.23 5.86 -25.23
C ALA A 65 -3.97 7.32 -24.81
N ARG A 66 -4.98 8.03 -24.27
CA ARG A 66 -4.86 9.42 -23.81
C ARG A 66 -5.51 9.68 -22.45
N ARG A 67 -5.95 8.64 -21.74
CA ARG A 67 -6.62 8.84 -20.46
C ARG A 67 -5.59 9.25 -19.40
N PRO A 68 -5.82 10.32 -18.65
CA PRO A 68 -5.01 10.60 -17.47
C PRO A 68 -5.14 9.44 -16.48
N TYR A 69 -4.09 9.19 -15.72
CA TYR A 69 -4.09 8.14 -14.72
C TYR A 69 -3.33 8.56 -13.47
N ALA A 70 -3.67 7.93 -12.35
CA ALA A 70 -3.04 8.10 -11.05
C ALA A 70 -2.36 6.79 -10.62
N VAL A 71 -1.25 6.91 -9.90
CA VAL A 71 -0.51 5.77 -9.36
C VAL A 71 -0.38 5.92 -7.85
N PHE A 72 -0.71 4.86 -7.12
CA PHE A 72 -0.63 4.81 -5.67
C PHE A 72 0.39 3.75 -5.24
N ASP A 73 1.21 4.05 -4.24
CA ASP A 73 1.75 2.97 -3.41
C ASP A 73 0.63 2.31 -2.59
N TRP A 74 0.87 1.11 -2.08
CA TRP A 74 -0.10 0.38 -1.28
C TRP A 74 0.12 0.54 0.22
N ASP A 75 1.20 -0.05 0.73
CA ASP A 75 1.48 -0.15 2.15
C ASP A 75 1.75 1.24 2.74
N ASN A 76 1.14 1.56 3.87
CA ASN A 76 1.18 2.89 4.51
C ASN A 76 0.67 4.09 3.68
N THR A 77 0.29 3.89 2.41
CA THR A 77 -0.31 4.90 1.51
C THR A 77 -1.82 4.66 1.33
N CYS A 78 -2.21 3.48 0.83
CA CYS A 78 -3.61 3.10 0.64
C CYS A 78 -4.25 2.49 1.90
N ILE A 79 -3.43 1.88 2.76
CA ILE A 79 -3.81 1.33 4.06
C ILE A 79 -2.89 1.90 5.14
N ALA A 80 -3.29 1.83 6.41
CA ALA A 80 -2.33 2.00 7.51
C ALA A 80 -1.75 0.64 7.91
N GLY A 81 -0.42 0.58 7.91
CA GLY A 81 0.36 -0.65 8.07
C GLY A 81 0.81 -1.23 6.73
N ASP A 82 1.43 -2.40 6.81
CA ASP A 82 2.09 -3.08 5.69
C ASP A 82 1.58 -4.52 5.58
N CYS A 83 1.05 -4.88 4.41
CA CYS A 83 0.41 -6.16 4.18
C CYS A 83 1.41 -7.33 4.13
N GLU A 84 2.67 -7.11 3.76
CA GLU A 84 3.70 -8.16 3.76
C GLU A 84 4.32 -8.35 5.12
N GLU A 85 4.60 -7.28 5.86
CA GLU A 85 5.10 -7.38 7.24
C GLU A 85 4.08 -8.07 8.13
N THR A 86 2.80 -7.70 8.02
CA THR A 86 1.73 -8.37 8.77
C THR A 86 1.51 -9.81 8.31
N LEU A 87 1.65 -10.11 7.01
CA LEU A 87 1.64 -11.48 6.50
C LEU A 87 2.80 -12.32 7.03
N LEU A 88 4.00 -11.74 7.16
CA LEU A 88 5.13 -12.37 7.84
C LEU A 88 4.78 -12.67 9.29
N HIS A 89 4.24 -11.71 10.03
CA HIS A 89 3.85 -11.91 11.43
C HIS A 89 2.81 -13.03 11.58
N TYR A 90 1.81 -13.05 10.69
CA TYR A 90 0.78 -14.08 10.67
C TYR A 90 1.36 -15.47 10.41
N THR A 91 2.19 -15.56 9.36
CA THR A 91 2.82 -16.80 8.89
C THR A 91 3.78 -17.36 9.92
N ALA A 92 4.65 -16.51 10.47
CA ALA A 92 5.66 -16.90 11.44
C ALA A 92 5.05 -17.33 12.78
N SER A 93 3.99 -16.67 13.24
CA SER A 93 3.27 -17.08 14.46
C SER A 93 2.41 -18.34 14.24
N ARG A 94 2.02 -18.60 12.98
CA ARG A 94 1.30 -19.77 12.44
C ARG A 94 2.13 -21.03 12.16
N PHE A 95 3.43 -20.88 11.95
CA PHE A 95 4.24 -21.83 11.18
C PHE A 95 3.59 -22.23 9.84
N LEU A 96 3.07 -21.24 9.09
CA LEU A 96 2.35 -21.46 7.82
C LEU A 96 3.30 -21.40 6.61
N PHE A 97 4.42 -22.12 6.64
CA PHE A 97 5.37 -22.16 5.52
C PHE A 97 5.01 -23.33 4.58
N ALA A 98 4.86 -23.04 3.28
CA ALA A 98 4.52 -24.05 2.26
C ALA A 98 5.76 -24.73 1.65
N MET A 99 6.90 -24.72 2.35
CA MET A 99 8.18 -25.17 1.82
C MET A 99 8.89 -26.15 2.77
N PRO A 100 9.62 -27.14 2.23
CA PRO A 100 10.42 -28.04 3.05
C PRO A 100 11.68 -27.33 3.61
N PRO A 101 12.32 -27.87 4.66
CA PRO A 101 13.46 -27.22 5.32
C PRO A 101 14.61 -26.80 4.40
N HIS A 102 14.92 -27.59 3.38
CA HIS A 102 15.99 -27.25 2.44
C HIS A 102 15.65 -26.05 1.54
N VAL A 103 14.38 -25.87 1.16
CA VAL A 103 13.92 -24.68 0.41
C VAL A 103 13.88 -23.47 1.34
N PHE A 104 13.45 -23.63 2.59
CA PHE A 104 13.48 -22.56 3.59
C PHE A 104 14.90 -22.03 3.83
N ALA A 105 15.88 -22.93 3.95
CA ALA A 105 17.28 -22.56 4.09
C ALA A 105 17.77 -21.74 2.88
N GLN A 106 17.39 -22.13 1.66
CA GLN A 106 17.71 -21.36 0.45
C GLN A 106 17.01 -20.00 0.43
N ALA A 107 15.70 -19.98 0.69
CA ALA A 107 14.87 -18.77 0.70
C ALA A 107 15.43 -17.68 1.62
N THR A 108 15.84 -18.07 2.83
CA THR A 108 16.34 -17.16 3.86
C THR A 108 17.80 -16.72 3.68
N ALA A 109 18.59 -17.42 2.87
CA ALA A 109 19.99 -17.07 2.58
C ALA A 109 20.20 -16.35 1.24
N LEU A 110 19.30 -16.55 0.27
CA LEU A 110 19.51 -16.10 -1.10
C LEU A 110 19.69 -14.58 -1.18
N ASP A 111 20.77 -14.15 -1.84
CA ASP A 111 21.22 -12.76 -2.02
C ASP A 111 21.58 -12.00 -0.73
N VAL A 112 21.53 -12.64 0.44
CA VAL A 112 21.91 -12.00 1.70
C VAL A 112 23.43 -12.15 1.90
N PRO A 113 24.20 -11.05 1.94
CA PRO A 113 25.63 -11.12 2.19
C PRO A 113 25.91 -11.73 3.56
N ALA A 114 26.82 -12.69 3.63
CA ALA A 114 27.32 -13.17 4.92
C ALA A 114 28.07 -12.02 5.62
N ARG A 115 27.47 -11.47 6.67
CA ARG A 115 28.00 -10.32 7.40
C ARG A 115 27.64 -10.35 8.88
N ILE A 116 28.25 -9.42 9.60
CA ILE A 116 27.89 -9.06 10.97
C ILE A 116 26.95 -7.87 10.89
N PHE A 117 25.78 -7.96 11.52
CA PHE A 117 24.88 -6.82 11.63
C PHE A 117 25.43 -5.80 12.64
N ASP A 118 25.28 -4.52 12.32
CA ASP A 118 25.82 -3.39 13.05
C ASP A 118 24.71 -2.51 13.66
N GLY A 119 25.11 -1.38 14.26
CA GLY A 119 24.18 -0.44 14.89
C GLY A 119 23.30 -1.07 15.97
N GLU A 120 21.99 -0.93 15.82
CA GLU A 120 20.95 -1.40 16.73
C GLU A 120 20.66 -2.91 16.63
N PHE A 121 21.22 -3.61 15.63
CA PHE A 121 20.98 -5.04 15.41
C PHE A 121 21.91 -5.90 16.25
N ARG A 122 21.62 -5.94 17.55
CA ARG A 122 22.37 -6.68 18.57
C ARG A 122 21.47 -7.64 19.34
N THR A 123 22.08 -8.60 19.99
CA THR A 123 21.40 -9.41 21.01
C THR A 123 21.02 -8.55 22.22
N VAL A 124 20.12 -9.06 23.06
CA VAL A 124 19.69 -8.42 24.31
C VAL A 124 20.86 -8.17 25.27
N ASP A 125 21.91 -9.00 25.22
CA ASP A 125 23.15 -8.81 25.99
C ASP A 125 24.22 -7.96 25.27
N GLY A 126 23.86 -7.30 24.17
CA GLY A 126 24.69 -6.30 23.47
C GLY A 126 25.73 -6.87 22.47
N ARG A 127 25.77 -8.18 22.27
CA ARG A 127 26.65 -8.83 21.29
C ARG A 127 26.19 -8.56 19.86
N ARG A 128 27.16 -8.48 18.95
CA ARG A 128 26.88 -8.38 17.51
C ARG A 128 26.33 -9.70 16.99
N VAL A 129 25.34 -9.64 16.10
CA VAL A 129 24.73 -10.83 15.50
C VAL A 129 25.39 -11.11 14.14
N HIS A 130 25.92 -12.33 13.98
CA HIS A 130 26.40 -12.81 12.69
C HIS A 130 25.22 -13.40 11.91
N PHE A 131 25.07 -13.02 10.64
CA PHE A 131 24.02 -13.57 9.78
C PHE A 131 24.10 -15.09 9.67
N THR A 132 25.31 -15.67 9.65
CA THR A 132 25.51 -17.12 9.61
C THR A 132 24.94 -17.85 10.83
N ASP A 133 25.09 -17.27 12.02
CA ASP A 133 24.53 -17.86 13.25
C ASP A 133 23.02 -17.68 13.31
N LEU A 134 22.51 -16.51 12.89
CA LEU A 134 21.07 -16.25 12.79
C LEU A 134 20.40 -17.20 11.79
N HIS A 135 20.98 -17.37 10.61
CA HIS A 135 20.49 -18.27 9.58
C HIS A 135 20.51 -19.74 10.01
N ALA A 136 21.57 -20.16 10.71
CA ALA A 136 21.65 -21.50 11.28
C ALA A 136 20.52 -21.76 12.29
N ASP A 137 20.21 -20.79 13.15
CA ASP A 137 19.10 -20.89 14.10
C ASP A 137 17.74 -20.94 13.39
N LEU A 138 17.51 -20.08 12.39
CA LEU A 138 16.29 -20.08 11.57
C LEU A 138 16.07 -21.46 10.92
N CYS A 139 17.11 -22.02 10.31
CA CYS A 139 17.04 -23.33 9.66
C CYS A 139 16.77 -24.45 10.66
N ALA A 140 17.43 -24.43 11.82
CA ALA A 140 17.24 -25.43 12.86
C ALA A 140 15.82 -25.40 13.43
N ASP A 141 15.28 -24.20 13.69
CA ASP A 141 13.92 -24.04 14.22
C ASP A 141 12.86 -24.46 13.20
N HIS A 142 13.00 -24.04 11.94
CA HIS A 142 12.09 -24.47 10.87
C HIS A 142 12.14 -25.99 10.67
N ALA A 143 13.33 -26.61 10.62
CA ALA A 143 13.46 -28.05 10.48
C ALA A 143 12.82 -28.80 11.67
N THR A 144 13.01 -28.29 12.89
CA THR A 144 12.41 -28.88 14.10
C THR A 144 10.89 -28.84 14.04
N LEU A 145 10.30 -27.71 13.63
CA LEU A 145 8.84 -27.56 13.52
C LEU A 145 8.28 -28.39 12.36
N ALA A 146 8.94 -28.42 11.20
CA ALA A 146 8.51 -29.18 10.03
C ALA A 146 8.50 -30.71 10.25
N ALA A 147 9.31 -31.21 11.18
CA ALA A 147 9.35 -32.63 11.53
C ALA A 147 8.21 -33.06 12.49
N ARG A 148 7.49 -32.11 13.09
CA ARG A 148 6.41 -32.39 14.05
C ARG A 148 5.10 -32.65 13.32
N GLN A 149 4.25 -33.47 13.94
CA GLN A 149 2.87 -33.66 13.50
C GLN A 149 1.97 -32.60 14.17
N GLY A 150 1.11 -31.96 13.38
CA GLY A 150 0.14 -30.97 13.88
C GLY A 150 0.69 -29.54 14.02
N THR A 151 -0.20 -28.63 14.40
CA THR A 151 0.11 -27.20 14.56
C THR A 151 0.83 -26.95 15.89
N PRO A 152 1.96 -26.22 15.91
CA PRO A 152 2.62 -25.87 17.16
C PRO A 152 1.73 -24.99 18.04
N ALA A 153 1.86 -25.14 19.36
CA ALA A 153 1.19 -24.26 20.32
C ALA A 153 1.76 -22.83 20.22
N ALA A 154 0.93 -21.82 20.52
CA ALA A 154 1.33 -20.42 20.38
C ALA A 154 2.50 -20.02 21.30
N ASP A 155 2.69 -20.72 22.41
CA ASP A 155 3.76 -20.54 23.39
C ASP A 155 4.94 -21.51 23.19
N ASP A 156 4.95 -22.29 22.11
CA ASP A 156 6.04 -23.22 21.77
C ASP A 156 7.38 -22.47 21.64
N PRO A 157 8.41 -22.79 22.45
CA PRO A 157 9.67 -22.08 22.43
C PRO A 157 10.39 -22.10 21.07
N VAL A 158 10.16 -23.13 20.24
CA VAL A 158 10.76 -23.21 18.89
C VAL A 158 10.06 -22.26 17.94
N LEU A 159 8.73 -22.16 18.01
CA LEU A 159 7.94 -21.20 17.24
C LEU A 159 8.29 -19.76 17.63
N LEU A 160 8.38 -19.49 18.94
CA LEU A 160 8.75 -18.19 19.48
C LEU A 160 10.18 -17.78 19.08
N SER A 161 11.13 -18.72 19.08
CA SER A 161 12.49 -18.50 18.56
C SER A 161 12.47 -18.19 17.06
N LEU A 162 11.79 -19.02 16.25
CA LEU A 162 11.70 -18.81 14.81
C LEU A 162 11.12 -17.44 14.46
N ARG A 163 9.95 -17.09 15.03
CA ARG A 163 9.27 -15.84 14.67
C ARG A 163 10.05 -14.60 15.08
N SER A 164 10.66 -14.59 16.28
CA SER A 164 11.47 -13.46 16.76
C SER A 164 12.73 -13.25 15.92
N LYS A 165 13.37 -14.35 15.48
CA LYS A 165 14.56 -14.29 14.63
C LYS A 165 14.23 -13.94 13.18
N LEU A 166 13.05 -14.29 12.67
CA LEU A 166 12.61 -13.89 11.33
C LEU A 166 12.39 -12.38 11.25
N VAL A 167 11.68 -11.78 12.22
CA VAL A 167 11.48 -10.32 12.22
C VAL A 167 12.79 -9.56 12.46
N PHE A 168 13.68 -10.10 13.30
CA PHE A 168 15.04 -9.56 13.45
C PHE A 168 15.83 -9.64 12.14
N ALA A 169 15.80 -10.79 11.45
CA ALA A 169 16.49 -10.95 10.17
C ALA A 169 15.96 -9.96 9.14
N TYR A 170 14.63 -9.83 9.02
CA TYR A 170 14.01 -8.92 8.06
C TYR A 170 14.42 -7.47 8.31
N ASP A 171 14.25 -6.96 9.53
CA ASP A 171 14.62 -5.58 9.87
C ASP A 171 16.11 -5.33 9.63
N ALA A 172 16.96 -6.26 10.04
CA ALA A 172 18.41 -6.14 9.86
C ALA A 172 18.79 -6.13 8.38
N ILE A 173 18.18 -6.98 7.56
CA ILE A 173 18.39 -7.00 6.11
C ILE A 173 17.88 -5.69 5.51
N ASN A 174 16.67 -5.25 5.83
CA ASN A 174 16.11 -4.00 5.31
C ASN A 174 16.99 -2.78 5.62
N ALA A 175 17.58 -2.73 6.83
CA ALA A 175 18.43 -1.61 7.24
C ALA A 175 19.85 -1.64 6.63
N THR A 176 20.38 -2.82 6.31
CA THR A 176 21.82 -2.98 5.97
C THR A 176 22.08 -3.51 4.55
N CYS A 177 21.05 -3.99 3.85
CA CYS A 177 21.14 -4.46 2.46
C CYS A 177 20.55 -3.45 1.47
N ASP A 178 20.78 -3.71 0.18
CA ASP A 178 20.01 -3.08 -0.87
C ASP A 178 18.52 -3.43 -0.75
N GLY A 179 17.64 -2.47 -1.05
CA GLY A 179 16.19 -2.65 -0.90
C GLY A 179 15.64 -3.79 -1.78
N ASP A 180 16.23 -4.06 -2.94
CA ASP A 180 15.81 -5.19 -3.78
C ASP A 180 16.05 -6.54 -3.09
N VAL A 181 17.09 -6.63 -2.24
CA VAL A 181 17.35 -7.84 -1.44
C VAL A 181 16.27 -7.98 -0.37
N ALA A 182 15.94 -6.90 0.35
CA ALA A 182 14.94 -6.93 1.41
C ALA A 182 13.53 -7.27 0.89
N CYS A 183 13.09 -6.61 -0.19
CA CYS A 183 11.79 -6.89 -0.83
C CYS A 183 11.70 -8.36 -1.25
N ARG A 184 12.72 -8.91 -1.91
CA ARG A 184 12.69 -10.33 -2.31
C ARG A 184 12.81 -11.28 -1.12
N TRP A 185 13.52 -10.92 -0.06
CA TRP A 185 13.72 -11.78 1.09
C TRP A 185 12.40 -12.10 1.80
N ILE A 186 11.57 -11.10 2.09
CA ILE A 186 10.27 -11.33 2.74
C ILE A 186 9.31 -12.12 1.85
N ILE A 187 9.29 -11.82 0.54
CA ILE A 187 8.48 -12.54 -0.45
C ILE A 187 8.87 -14.03 -0.54
N ARG A 188 10.16 -14.35 -0.46
CA ARG A 188 10.65 -15.74 -0.53
C ARG A 188 10.13 -16.63 0.59
N LEU A 189 9.73 -16.06 1.72
CA LEU A 189 9.10 -16.81 2.82
C LEU A 189 7.72 -17.37 2.45
N LEU A 190 7.14 -16.91 1.34
CA LEU A 190 5.86 -17.39 0.79
C LEU A 190 6.06 -18.44 -0.32
N ALA A 191 7.30 -18.84 -0.61
CA ALA A 191 7.56 -19.82 -1.66
C ALA A 191 6.85 -21.16 -1.38
N GLY A 192 6.47 -21.84 -2.47
CA GLY A 192 5.74 -23.11 -2.42
C GLY A 192 4.22 -22.98 -2.42
N TYR A 193 3.63 -21.83 -2.09
CA TYR A 193 2.19 -21.62 -2.24
C TYR A 193 1.79 -21.59 -3.73
N ASP A 194 0.64 -22.19 -4.06
CA ASP A 194 -0.05 -21.87 -5.31
C ASP A 194 -0.84 -20.55 -5.16
N ALA A 195 -1.37 -20.03 -6.28
CA ALA A 195 -2.06 -18.74 -6.29
C ALA A 195 -3.28 -18.71 -5.36
N SER A 196 -4.02 -19.82 -5.25
CA SER A 196 -5.22 -19.89 -4.42
C SER A 196 -4.87 -19.93 -2.93
N GLY A 197 -3.85 -20.73 -2.56
CA GLY A 197 -3.38 -20.85 -1.19
C GLY A 197 -2.73 -19.56 -0.70
N LEU A 198 -1.97 -18.88 -1.56
CA LEU A 198 -1.39 -17.59 -1.25
C LEU A 198 -2.48 -16.53 -1.01
N ALA A 199 -3.49 -16.46 -1.89
CA ALA A 199 -4.60 -15.53 -1.72
C ALA A 199 -5.41 -15.81 -0.44
N ALA A 200 -5.64 -17.08 -0.11
CA ALA A 200 -6.31 -17.46 1.13
C ALA A 200 -5.50 -17.08 2.38
N LEU A 201 -4.18 -17.31 2.35
CA LEU A 201 -3.28 -16.91 3.44
C LEU A 201 -3.27 -15.39 3.64
N ALA A 202 -3.15 -14.63 2.55
CA ALA A 202 -3.21 -13.17 2.59
C ALA A 202 -4.55 -12.69 3.17
N ARG A 203 -5.70 -13.19 2.70
CA ARG A 203 -7.02 -12.83 3.23
C ARG A 203 -7.14 -13.14 4.73
N ALA A 204 -6.64 -14.29 5.17
CA ALA A 204 -6.66 -14.67 6.58
C ALA A 204 -5.78 -13.73 7.44
N SER A 205 -4.60 -13.37 6.95
CA SER A 205 -3.73 -12.38 7.59
C SER A 205 -4.41 -11.01 7.69
N ASN A 206 -5.00 -10.54 6.58
CA ASN A 206 -5.68 -9.26 6.50
C ASN A 206 -6.83 -9.18 7.50
N ALA A 207 -7.72 -10.19 7.51
CA ALA A 207 -8.85 -10.25 8.43
C ALA A 207 -8.39 -10.26 9.89
N TRP A 208 -7.34 -11.02 10.21
CA TRP A 208 -6.77 -11.06 11.56
C TRP A 208 -6.26 -9.70 12.00
N HIS A 209 -5.45 -9.03 11.18
CA HIS A 209 -4.83 -7.76 11.56
C HIS A 209 -5.82 -6.57 11.52
N LEU A 210 -6.82 -6.59 10.64
CA LEU A 210 -7.91 -5.61 10.68
C LEU A 210 -8.71 -5.73 11.99
N GLY A 211 -8.82 -6.94 12.55
CA GLY A 211 -9.45 -7.18 13.86
C GLY A 211 -8.59 -6.79 15.07
N GLN A 212 -7.33 -6.39 14.88
CA GLN A 212 -6.42 -6.01 15.97
C GLN A 212 -6.39 -4.50 16.22
N GLY A 213 -5.98 -4.12 17.44
CA GLY A 213 -5.59 -2.74 17.75
C GLY A 213 -4.31 -2.34 17.02
N ILE A 214 -4.24 -1.09 16.57
CA ILE A 214 -2.98 -0.49 16.10
C ILE A 214 -2.08 -0.29 17.31
N GLY A 215 -0.83 -0.74 17.21
CA GLY A 215 0.10 -0.70 18.34
C GLY A 215 1.46 -1.30 18.02
N ARG A 216 2.24 -1.53 19.07
CA ARG A 216 3.55 -2.17 19.00
C ARG A 216 3.67 -3.23 20.08
N GLU A 217 4.27 -4.35 19.72
CA GLU A 217 4.70 -5.37 20.68
C GLU A 217 6.14 -5.80 20.38
N THR A 218 6.85 -6.32 21.37
CA THR A 218 8.24 -6.78 21.19
C THR A 218 8.27 -8.29 21.14
N TRP A 219 8.79 -8.84 20.05
CA TRP A 219 9.07 -10.26 19.91
C TRP A 219 10.50 -10.55 20.37
N THR A 220 10.61 -11.36 21.41
CA THR A 220 11.89 -11.74 22.02
C THR A 220 12.11 -13.24 21.90
N THR A 221 13.32 -13.65 21.53
CA THR A 221 13.71 -15.07 21.54
C THR A 221 13.63 -15.62 22.97
N PRO A 222 13.01 -16.79 23.21
CA PRO A 222 12.94 -17.37 24.54
C PRO A 222 14.32 -17.68 25.13
N ALA A 223 14.50 -17.41 26.42
CA ALA A 223 15.75 -17.73 27.13
C ALA A 223 16.06 -19.23 27.16
N SER A 224 15.04 -20.09 27.04
CA SER A 224 15.19 -21.53 26.90
C SER A 224 15.73 -21.98 25.53
N ARG A 225 15.82 -21.07 24.55
CA ARG A 225 16.26 -21.35 23.19
C ARG A 225 17.05 -20.19 22.57
N PRO A 226 18.20 -19.80 23.16
CA PRO A 226 19.00 -18.69 22.66
C PRO A 226 19.56 -18.97 21.26
N GLY A 227 19.86 -20.23 20.92
CA GLY A 227 20.53 -20.59 19.68
C GLY A 227 21.94 -20.00 19.58
N ARG A 228 22.54 -20.09 18.39
CA ARG A 228 23.87 -19.57 18.09
C ARG A 228 23.91 -18.05 18.02
N ALA A 229 22.86 -17.44 17.47
CA ALA A 229 22.75 -15.99 17.35
C ALA A 229 22.53 -15.29 18.69
N GLY A 230 22.11 -16.04 19.72
CA GLY A 230 21.71 -15.49 21.01
C GLY A 230 20.28 -14.95 21.00
N ILE A 231 19.91 -14.32 22.12
CA ILE A 231 18.57 -13.77 22.32
C ILE A 231 18.48 -12.43 21.60
N VAL A 232 17.58 -12.33 20.62
CA VAL A 232 17.25 -11.08 19.94
C VAL A 232 15.86 -10.62 20.35
N ALA A 233 15.64 -9.30 20.30
CA ALA A 233 14.34 -8.69 20.54
C ALA A 233 14.07 -7.63 19.48
N ARG A 234 12.88 -7.63 18.88
CA ARG A 234 12.46 -6.60 17.93
C ARG A 234 11.03 -6.13 18.17
N PRO A 235 10.78 -4.82 18.12
CA PRO A 235 9.42 -4.31 18.07
C PRO A 235 8.81 -4.63 16.71
N ILE A 236 7.59 -5.14 16.72
CA ILE A 236 6.74 -5.28 15.55
C ILE A 236 5.55 -4.34 15.67
N GLN A 237 4.99 -3.93 14.53
CA GLN A 237 3.72 -3.21 14.50
C GLN A 237 2.56 -4.21 14.46
N THR A 238 1.51 -3.93 15.23
CA THR A 238 0.27 -4.70 15.22
C THR A 238 -0.84 -3.94 14.52
N GLY A 239 -1.76 -4.69 13.93
CA GLY A 239 -2.97 -4.17 13.31
C GLY A 239 -2.80 -3.59 11.91
N LEU A 240 -3.92 -3.50 11.20
CA LEU A 240 -4.09 -2.80 9.93
C LEU A 240 -5.32 -1.90 10.00
N ARG A 241 -5.35 -0.82 9.22
CA ARG A 241 -6.58 -0.06 8.96
C ARG A 241 -6.79 0.14 7.48
N LEU A 242 -8.04 -0.01 7.05
CA LEU A 242 -8.48 0.51 5.76
C LEU A 242 -8.48 2.04 5.82
N THR A 243 -8.28 2.69 4.67
CA THR A 243 -8.30 4.14 4.55
C THR A 243 -9.45 4.56 3.64
N PRO A 244 -10.64 4.85 4.19
CA PRO A 244 -11.82 5.24 3.42
C PRO A 244 -11.58 6.42 2.49
N GLU A 245 -10.72 7.36 2.89
CA GLU A 245 -10.33 8.51 2.09
C GLU A 245 -9.64 8.10 0.78
N ILE A 246 -8.77 7.10 0.83
CA ILE A 246 -8.12 6.58 -0.38
C ILE A 246 -9.13 5.81 -1.23
N ALA A 247 -9.95 4.95 -0.63
CA ALA A 247 -10.98 4.22 -1.38
C ALA A 247 -11.92 5.17 -2.12
N GLU A 248 -12.34 6.25 -1.45
CA GLU A 248 -13.19 7.29 -2.03
C GLU A 248 -12.46 8.08 -3.12
N LEU A 249 -11.21 8.50 -2.90
CA LEU A 249 -10.39 9.15 -3.93
C LEU A 249 -10.24 8.26 -5.18
N GLN A 250 -9.93 6.99 -5.01
CA GLN A 250 -9.81 6.04 -6.12
C GLN A 250 -11.14 5.86 -6.86
N ALA A 251 -12.27 5.87 -6.16
CA ALA A 251 -13.60 5.85 -6.78
C ALA A 251 -13.89 7.17 -7.54
N ALA A 252 -13.62 8.32 -6.94
CA ALA A 252 -13.82 9.64 -7.53
C ALA A 252 -12.99 9.85 -8.80
N LEU A 253 -11.70 9.46 -8.78
CA LEU A 253 -10.82 9.51 -9.95
C LEU A 253 -11.38 8.67 -11.10
N ARG A 254 -11.76 7.42 -10.84
CA ARG A 254 -12.35 6.53 -11.85
C ARG A 254 -13.67 7.07 -12.38
N GLY A 255 -14.52 7.63 -11.51
CA GLY A 255 -15.77 8.29 -11.89
C GLY A 255 -15.56 9.53 -12.77
N ALA A 256 -14.45 10.25 -12.58
CA ALA A 256 -14.02 11.36 -13.41
C ALA A 256 -13.26 10.93 -14.68
N GLY A 257 -13.14 9.63 -14.95
CA GLY A 257 -12.47 9.11 -16.12
C GLY A 257 -10.94 9.02 -16.02
N ILE A 258 -10.36 9.30 -14.85
CA ILE A 258 -8.93 9.15 -14.54
C ILE A 258 -8.69 7.71 -14.07
N GLU A 259 -7.84 6.96 -14.77
CA GLU A 259 -7.56 5.56 -14.39
C GLU A 259 -6.71 5.49 -13.12
N VAL A 260 -6.88 4.43 -12.34
CA VAL A 260 -6.19 4.26 -11.05
C VAL A 260 -5.39 2.97 -11.09
N TYR A 261 -4.10 3.08 -10.75
CA TYR A 261 -3.15 1.99 -10.69
C TYR A 261 -2.45 1.94 -9.33
N VAL A 262 -2.00 0.75 -8.94
CA VAL A 262 -1.12 0.55 -7.78
C VAL A 262 0.27 0.16 -8.28
N CYS A 263 1.31 0.70 -7.64
CA CYS A 263 2.69 0.31 -7.84
C CYS A 263 3.36 0.13 -6.47
N SER A 264 3.31 -1.09 -5.94
CA SER A 264 3.80 -1.43 -4.60
C SER A 264 5.15 -2.16 -4.64
N ALA A 265 5.96 -2.00 -3.59
CA ALA A 265 7.19 -2.79 -3.39
C ALA A 265 6.92 -4.20 -2.85
N SER A 266 5.66 -4.50 -2.53
CA SER A 266 5.16 -5.80 -2.08
C SER A 266 4.85 -6.74 -3.26
N LEU A 267 4.73 -8.04 -2.99
CA LEU A 267 4.31 -9.07 -3.94
C LEU A 267 2.96 -8.73 -4.55
N GLU A 268 2.92 -8.67 -5.87
CA GLU A 268 1.73 -8.25 -6.63
C GLU A 268 0.47 -9.03 -6.25
N GLU A 269 0.59 -10.34 -6.01
CA GLU A 269 -0.55 -11.18 -5.62
C GLU A 269 -1.08 -10.88 -4.21
N VAL A 270 -0.22 -10.51 -3.26
CA VAL A 270 -0.63 -10.18 -1.89
C VAL A 270 -1.37 -8.84 -1.88
N VAL A 271 -0.82 -7.83 -2.58
CA VAL A 271 -1.45 -6.52 -2.74
C VAL A 271 -2.80 -6.65 -3.46
N ALA A 272 -2.87 -7.49 -4.50
CA ALA A 272 -4.09 -7.70 -5.27
C ALA A 272 -5.26 -8.22 -4.43
N VAL A 273 -5.01 -9.08 -3.43
CA VAL A 273 -6.07 -9.54 -2.51
C VAL A 273 -6.71 -8.35 -1.81
N PHE A 274 -5.91 -7.44 -1.26
CA PHE A 274 -6.39 -6.26 -0.58
C PHE A 274 -7.07 -5.25 -1.52
N ALA A 275 -6.48 -5.03 -2.70
CA ALA A 275 -6.90 -3.98 -3.61
C ALA A 275 -8.17 -4.33 -4.42
N THR A 276 -8.42 -5.62 -4.64
CA THR A 276 -9.46 -6.08 -5.58
C THR A 276 -10.67 -6.70 -4.87
N ASP A 277 -10.50 -7.22 -3.65
CA ASP A 277 -11.59 -7.86 -2.91
C ASP A 277 -12.60 -6.79 -2.43
N PRO A 278 -13.88 -6.91 -2.81
CA PRO A 278 -14.90 -5.90 -2.49
C PRO A 278 -15.09 -5.68 -0.99
N ASP A 279 -14.76 -6.67 -0.14
CA ASP A 279 -14.87 -6.56 1.31
C ASP A 279 -13.97 -5.46 1.90
N TYR A 280 -12.92 -5.05 1.19
CA TYR A 280 -11.99 -3.98 1.61
C TYR A 280 -12.33 -2.59 1.04
N GLY A 281 -13.27 -2.49 0.10
CA GLY A 281 -13.83 -1.22 -0.37
C GLY A 281 -13.04 -0.46 -1.46
N TYR A 282 -11.84 -0.90 -1.87
CA TYR A 282 -11.08 -0.24 -2.95
C TYR A 282 -11.58 -0.63 -4.36
N GLY A 283 -11.93 -1.90 -4.55
CA GLY A 283 -12.56 -2.42 -5.76
C GLY A 283 -11.76 -2.15 -7.04
N LEU A 284 -10.43 -2.20 -6.98
CA LEU A 284 -9.57 -1.96 -8.14
C LEU A 284 -9.56 -3.18 -9.08
N PRO A 285 -9.41 -2.99 -10.41
CA PRO A 285 -9.20 -4.10 -11.32
C PRO A 285 -7.87 -4.80 -11.05
N ARG A 286 -7.82 -6.13 -11.07
CA ARG A 286 -6.57 -6.91 -10.89
C ARG A 286 -5.45 -6.49 -11.86
N ALA A 287 -5.82 -6.15 -13.09
CA ALA A 287 -4.88 -5.70 -14.13
C ALA A 287 -4.22 -4.33 -13.83
N ASN A 288 -4.75 -3.60 -12.85
CA ASN A 288 -4.23 -2.29 -12.46
C ASN A 288 -3.27 -2.37 -11.26
N ILE A 289 -3.01 -3.58 -10.74
CA ILE A 289 -2.10 -3.80 -9.62
C ILE A 289 -0.74 -4.21 -10.15
N LEU A 290 0.26 -3.38 -9.91
CA LEU A 290 1.66 -3.64 -10.19
C LEU A 290 2.39 -3.82 -8.87
N GLY A 291 3.13 -4.90 -8.75
CA GLY A 291 3.97 -5.19 -7.59
C GLY A 291 5.25 -5.90 -7.98
N VAL A 292 5.95 -6.43 -6.98
CA VAL A 292 7.07 -7.33 -7.23
C VAL A 292 6.52 -8.61 -7.84
N ARG A 293 7.15 -9.08 -8.92
CA ARG A 293 6.78 -10.33 -9.60
C ARG A 293 7.87 -11.37 -9.41
N MET A 294 7.44 -12.57 -9.10
CA MET A 294 8.30 -13.75 -8.92
C MET A 294 7.96 -14.81 -9.98
N GLN A 295 8.84 -15.78 -10.14
CA GLN A 295 8.60 -16.94 -11.01
C GLN A 295 7.63 -17.93 -10.33
N TRP A 296 6.87 -18.67 -11.15
CA TRP A 296 5.89 -19.65 -10.70
C TRP A 296 6.15 -21.06 -11.26
N PRO A 297 7.32 -21.68 -10.98
CA PRO A 297 7.63 -23.01 -11.50
C PRO A 297 6.59 -24.05 -11.04
N GLY A 298 6.01 -24.77 -11.98
CA GLY A 298 4.98 -25.78 -11.69
C GLY A 298 3.71 -25.20 -11.04
N GLY A 299 3.41 -23.92 -11.25
CA GLY A 299 2.22 -23.26 -10.69
C GLY A 299 2.34 -22.86 -9.22
N ARG A 300 3.55 -22.87 -8.65
CA ARG A 300 3.83 -22.47 -7.26
C ARG A 300 4.83 -21.33 -7.20
N LEU A 301 4.69 -20.43 -6.23
CA LEU A 301 5.59 -19.30 -6.03
C LEU A 301 7.03 -19.77 -5.80
N GLY A 302 7.96 -19.30 -6.62
CA GLY A 302 9.38 -19.65 -6.57
C GLY A 302 10.24 -18.62 -5.82
N LEU A 303 11.56 -18.89 -5.75
CA LEU A 303 12.54 -18.05 -5.04
C LEU A 303 13.11 -16.90 -5.87
N HIS A 304 12.94 -16.95 -7.19
CA HIS A 304 13.56 -16.02 -8.13
C HIS A 304 12.55 -15.02 -8.68
N GLY A 305 13.00 -13.79 -8.90
CA GLY A 305 12.22 -12.74 -9.54
C GLY A 305 11.82 -13.10 -10.97
N ALA A 306 10.66 -12.60 -11.41
CA ALA A 306 10.24 -12.75 -12.79
C ALA A 306 11.26 -12.12 -13.74
N ALA A 307 11.53 -12.79 -14.87
CA ALA A 307 12.44 -12.27 -15.87
C ALA A 307 11.89 -10.98 -16.48
N HIS A 308 12.78 -10.02 -16.76
CA HIS A 308 12.46 -8.76 -17.43
C HIS A 308 11.43 -7.86 -16.71
N TRP A 309 11.17 -8.09 -15.41
CA TRP A 309 10.36 -7.19 -14.60
C TRP A 309 11.23 -6.57 -13.49
N PRO A 310 11.18 -5.26 -13.25
CA PRO A 310 11.94 -4.65 -12.16
C PRO A 310 11.33 -5.02 -10.81
N VAL A 311 12.15 -5.06 -9.75
CA VAL A 311 11.62 -4.91 -8.40
C VAL A 311 11.01 -3.52 -8.31
N THR A 312 9.75 -3.42 -7.92
CA THR A 312 8.98 -2.17 -7.85
C THR A 312 9.31 -1.36 -6.59
N TYR A 313 10.60 -1.07 -6.41
CA TYR A 313 11.13 -0.26 -5.31
C TYR A 313 11.99 0.88 -5.85
N ARG A 314 11.83 2.10 -5.35
CA ARG A 314 12.55 3.32 -5.80
C ARG A 314 12.49 3.49 -7.32
N THR A 315 13.63 3.56 -7.99
CA THR A 315 13.74 3.69 -9.46
C THR A 315 13.12 2.50 -10.20
N GLY A 316 12.98 1.37 -9.52
CA GLY A 316 12.21 0.22 -9.96
C GLY A 316 10.72 0.51 -10.18
N LYS A 317 10.08 1.30 -9.31
CA LYS A 317 8.69 1.78 -9.52
C LYS A 317 8.59 2.61 -10.79
N VAL A 318 9.55 3.51 -11.04
CA VAL A 318 9.61 4.30 -12.27
C VAL A 318 9.74 3.41 -13.50
N ARG A 319 10.61 2.39 -13.47
CA ARG A 319 10.76 1.43 -14.58
C ARG A 319 9.47 0.67 -14.85
N ALA A 320 8.80 0.15 -13.81
CA ALA A 320 7.54 -0.56 -13.93
C ALA A 320 6.43 0.32 -14.53
N ILE A 321 6.29 1.56 -14.03
CA ILE A 321 5.31 2.53 -14.55
C ILE A 321 5.61 2.86 -16.02
N ARG A 322 6.88 3.07 -16.39
CA ARG A 322 7.25 3.32 -17.80
C ARG A 322 6.88 2.14 -18.70
N GLU A 323 7.20 0.94 -18.27
CA GLU A 323 6.98 -0.30 -19.01
C GLU A 323 5.49 -0.64 -19.17
N ALA A 324 4.71 -0.56 -18.09
CA ALA A 324 3.32 -0.99 -18.09
C ALA A 324 2.32 0.12 -18.44
N LEU A 325 2.59 1.36 -18.01
CA LEU A 325 1.61 2.44 -18.04
C LEU A 325 1.97 3.50 -19.08
N VAL A 326 3.19 4.05 -19.07
CA VAL A 326 3.58 5.10 -20.04
C VAL A 326 3.54 4.58 -21.47
N ARG A 327 4.01 3.34 -21.71
CA ARG A 327 3.89 2.70 -23.05
C ARG A 327 2.44 2.57 -23.52
N ARG A 328 1.48 2.43 -22.61
CA ARG A 328 0.05 2.26 -22.89
C ARG A 328 -0.67 3.60 -23.05
N HIS A 329 -0.37 4.56 -22.18
CA HIS A 329 -1.06 5.85 -22.06
C HIS A 329 -0.36 7.00 -22.81
N GLY A 330 0.87 6.79 -23.28
CA GLY A 330 1.65 7.80 -24.00
C GLY A 330 2.17 8.96 -23.14
N GLN A 331 1.88 8.97 -21.83
CA GLN A 331 2.23 10.03 -20.88
C GLN A 331 2.48 9.43 -19.49
N GLY A 332 3.12 10.19 -18.60
CA GLY A 332 3.28 9.86 -17.18
C GLY A 332 1.99 10.00 -16.35
N PRO A 333 2.01 9.58 -15.07
CA PRO A 333 0.87 9.70 -14.19
C PRO A 333 0.58 11.16 -13.85
N LEU A 334 -0.69 11.56 -13.86
CA LEU A 334 -1.15 12.89 -13.43
C LEU A 334 -0.96 13.10 -11.92
N LEU A 335 -1.31 12.08 -11.15
CA LEU A 335 -1.24 12.05 -9.69
C LEU A 335 -0.40 10.85 -9.24
N VAL A 336 0.50 11.07 -8.29
CA VAL A 336 1.22 10.00 -7.61
C VAL A 336 1.04 10.12 -6.09
N CYS A 337 0.71 9.01 -5.43
CA CYS A 337 0.55 8.94 -3.98
C CYS A 337 1.59 7.98 -3.39
N GLY A 338 2.27 8.38 -2.32
CA GLY A 338 3.26 7.55 -1.62
C GLY A 338 3.51 8.02 -0.19
N ASP A 339 4.35 7.32 0.55
CA ASP A 339 4.59 7.61 1.97
C ASP A 339 6.05 7.44 2.40
N SER A 340 6.88 6.83 1.56
CA SER A 340 8.23 6.40 1.93
C SER A 340 9.30 6.81 0.92
N SER A 341 10.57 6.64 1.29
CA SER A 341 11.69 6.85 0.35
C SER A 341 11.69 5.82 -0.79
N GLY A 342 10.92 4.73 -0.68
CA GLY A 342 10.63 3.81 -1.80
C GLY A 342 9.84 4.47 -2.92
N ASP A 343 9.10 5.54 -2.63
CA ASP A 343 8.18 6.21 -3.57
C ASP A 343 8.74 7.49 -4.16
N ALA A 344 9.76 8.06 -3.51
CA ALA A 344 10.31 9.38 -3.86
C ALA A 344 10.65 9.50 -5.35
N ALA A 345 11.15 8.42 -5.97
CA ALA A 345 11.45 8.38 -7.40
C ALA A 345 10.17 8.49 -8.26
N MET A 346 9.13 7.69 -8.01
CA MET A 346 7.89 7.78 -8.79
C MET A 346 7.13 9.09 -8.55
N LEU A 347 7.24 9.66 -7.35
CA LEU A 347 6.64 10.95 -7.00
C LEU A 347 7.25 12.14 -7.77
N SER A 348 8.53 12.05 -8.15
CA SER A 348 9.30 13.21 -8.66
C SER A 348 9.80 13.08 -10.11
N THR A 349 9.88 11.86 -10.67
CA THR A 349 10.58 11.65 -11.95
C THR A 349 9.76 12.03 -13.18
N PHE A 350 8.44 11.89 -13.15
CA PHE A 350 7.59 12.11 -14.32
C PHE A 350 7.24 13.60 -14.46
N ALA A 351 7.57 14.17 -15.61
CA ALA A 351 7.27 15.57 -15.92
C ALA A 351 5.76 15.84 -16.02
N ASP A 352 4.99 14.82 -16.44
CA ASP A 352 3.53 14.87 -16.54
C ASP A 352 2.82 14.84 -15.18
N THR A 353 3.52 14.49 -14.10
CA THR A 353 2.93 14.48 -12.77
C THR A 353 2.76 15.89 -12.26
N GLU A 354 1.51 16.34 -12.19
CA GLU A 354 1.15 17.64 -11.66
C GLU A 354 1.10 17.64 -10.14
N LEU A 355 0.68 16.53 -9.53
CA LEU A 355 0.49 16.45 -8.09
C LEU A 355 1.10 15.18 -7.50
N GLY A 356 1.92 15.35 -6.46
CA GLY A 356 2.34 14.28 -5.56
C GLY A 356 1.64 14.41 -4.21
N LEU A 357 0.87 13.41 -3.80
CA LEU A 357 0.36 13.31 -2.43
C LEU A 357 1.34 12.47 -1.60
N ILE A 358 1.72 13.00 -0.45
CA ILE A 358 2.58 12.30 0.50
C ILE A 358 1.81 12.06 1.80
N VAL A 359 1.60 10.80 2.17
CA VAL A 359 1.11 10.46 3.50
C VAL A 359 2.24 10.75 4.49
N ASN A 360 2.01 11.70 5.40
CA ASN A 360 3.06 12.27 6.24
C ASN A 360 3.44 11.31 7.37
N ARG A 361 4.45 10.48 7.12
CA ARG A 361 5.00 9.56 8.13
C ARG A 361 6.15 10.14 8.94
N LEU A 362 6.45 11.43 8.76
CA LEU A 362 7.55 12.11 9.46
C LEU A 362 8.93 11.46 9.20
N LEU A 363 9.08 10.78 8.05
CA LEU A 363 10.30 10.04 7.71
C LEU A 363 11.38 10.96 7.13
N PRO A 364 12.67 10.69 7.44
CA PRO A 364 13.80 11.39 6.83
C PRO A 364 14.09 10.87 5.41
N GLY A 365 15.21 11.32 4.83
CA GLY A 365 15.70 10.84 3.54
C GLY A 365 14.96 11.43 2.34
N PRO A 366 15.00 10.77 1.17
CA PRO A 366 14.37 11.26 -0.06
C PRO A 366 12.90 11.68 0.10
N ILE A 367 12.09 10.91 0.83
CA ILE A 367 10.70 11.30 1.07
C ILE A 367 10.59 12.52 1.96
N GLY A 368 11.43 12.63 3.00
CA GLY A 368 11.51 13.81 3.86
C GLY A 368 11.87 15.08 3.09
N THR A 369 12.73 14.98 2.06
CA THR A 369 13.01 16.09 1.15
C THR A 369 11.77 16.53 0.37
N LEU A 370 10.97 15.59 -0.14
CA LEU A 370 9.71 15.93 -0.82
C LEU A 370 8.65 16.49 0.16
N SER A 371 8.59 15.96 1.37
CA SER A 371 7.72 16.52 2.43
C SER A 371 8.11 17.95 2.79
N ALA A 372 9.41 18.27 2.88
CA ALA A 372 9.87 19.64 3.11
C ALA A 372 9.47 20.58 1.96
N GLN A 373 9.52 20.10 0.71
CA GLN A 373 9.00 20.87 -0.44
C GLN A 373 7.49 21.09 -0.35
N ALA A 374 6.72 20.06 0.03
CA ALA A 374 5.28 20.20 0.24
C ALA A 374 4.96 21.25 1.32
N ILE A 375 5.72 21.28 2.42
CA ILE A 375 5.60 22.30 3.48
C ILE A 375 5.86 23.71 2.92
N ALA A 376 6.95 23.88 2.16
CA ALA A 376 7.29 25.17 1.55
C ALA A 376 6.25 25.64 0.52
N GLN A 377 5.48 24.71 -0.05
CA GLN A 377 4.46 24.98 -1.07
C GLN A 377 3.04 25.09 -0.51
N MET A 378 2.81 24.95 0.81
CA MET A 378 1.47 24.87 1.41
C MET A 378 0.57 26.07 1.07
N SER A 379 1.14 27.26 0.91
CA SER A 379 0.42 28.49 0.57
C SER A 379 0.26 28.73 -0.94
N LEU A 380 0.89 27.93 -1.79
CA LEU A 380 0.79 28.09 -3.24
C LEU A 380 -0.58 27.60 -3.73
N PRO A 381 -1.18 28.27 -4.74
CA PRO A 381 -2.47 27.85 -5.30
C PRO A 381 -2.39 26.50 -6.02
N ASN A 382 -1.28 26.24 -6.71
CA ASN A 382 -1.01 25.01 -7.48
C ASN A 382 0.32 24.39 -7.01
N PRO A 383 0.35 23.72 -5.85
CA PRO A 383 1.56 23.08 -5.35
C PRO A 383 1.90 21.81 -6.14
N ARG A 384 3.19 21.47 -6.23
CA ARG A 384 3.64 20.21 -6.83
C ARG A 384 3.49 19.02 -5.88
N PHE A 385 3.55 19.28 -4.57
CA PHE A 385 3.39 18.30 -3.52
C PHE A 385 2.42 18.76 -2.43
N VAL A 386 1.62 17.83 -1.91
CA VAL A 386 0.71 18.05 -0.78
C VAL A 386 0.95 16.97 0.28
N LEU A 387 0.68 17.33 1.54
CA LEU A 387 0.79 16.41 2.68
C LEU A 387 -0.57 15.99 3.19
N GLN A 388 -0.66 14.73 3.63
CA GLN A 388 -1.82 14.22 4.34
C GLN A 388 -1.36 13.63 5.67
N GLY A 389 -1.81 14.21 6.77
CA GLY A 389 -1.45 13.77 8.10
C GLY A 389 -2.23 12.53 8.54
N ARG A 390 -1.65 11.77 9.47
CA ARG A 390 -2.26 10.59 10.07
C ARG A 390 -1.96 10.48 11.57
N ASP A 391 -2.78 9.73 12.28
CA ASP A 391 -2.53 9.36 13.67
C ASP A 391 -2.01 7.93 13.68
N ASP A 392 -0.72 7.77 13.94
CA ASP A 392 -0.08 6.46 13.98
C ASP A 392 -0.61 5.60 15.14
N ASN A 393 -1.23 6.18 16.18
CA ASN A 393 -1.82 5.42 17.29
C ASN A 393 -3.12 4.71 16.89
N THR A 394 -3.85 5.25 15.90
CA THR A 394 -5.15 4.71 15.48
C THR A 394 -5.10 4.08 14.09
N GLY A 395 -4.09 4.45 13.28
CA GLY A 395 -3.98 4.10 11.87
C GLY A 395 -4.94 4.91 10.98
N GLU A 396 -5.53 5.98 11.49
CA GLU A 396 -6.49 6.81 10.76
C GLU A 396 -5.84 8.09 10.24
N TRP A 397 -6.40 8.66 9.18
CA TRP A 397 -6.00 9.99 8.73
C TRP A 397 -6.45 11.08 9.71
N ARG A 398 -5.81 12.25 9.60
CA ARG A 398 -6.16 13.45 10.35
C ARG A 398 -6.60 14.55 9.40
N PRO A 399 -7.57 15.40 9.79
CA PRO A 399 -7.96 16.57 9.02
C PRO A 399 -6.92 17.70 9.10
N SER A 400 -5.66 17.36 8.83
CA SER A 400 -4.47 18.21 8.93
C SER A 400 -3.33 17.54 8.17
N GLU A 401 -2.38 18.33 7.68
CA GLU A 401 -1.12 17.88 7.11
C GLU A 401 -0.16 17.31 8.16
N GLN A 402 -0.41 17.60 9.44
CA GLN A 402 0.39 17.13 10.56
C GLN A 402 0.02 15.70 10.96
N SER A 403 1.00 14.94 11.44
CA SER A 403 0.81 13.58 11.94
C SER A 403 1.12 13.46 13.42
N ILE A 404 0.47 12.51 14.08
CA ILE A 404 0.78 12.14 15.46
C ILE A 404 1.59 10.83 15.40
N PRO A 405 2.89 10.85 15.76
CA PRO A 405 3.70 9.63 15.76
C PRO A 405 3.23 8.65 16.84
N MET A 406 3.49 7.36 16.61
CA MET A 406 3.11 6.29 17.53
C MET A 406 3.65 6.53 18.94
N GLY A 407 2.79 6.47 19.95
CA GLY A 407 3.11 6.72 21.35
C GLY A 407 3.17 8.20 21.75
N HIS A 408 2.92 9.12 20.82
CA HIS A 408 2.82 10.56 21.09
C HIS A 408 1.37 11.04 21.01
N THR A 409 1.11 12.23 21.56
CA THR A 409 -0.19 12.92 21.49
C THR A 409 -0.13 14.24 20.74
N LEU A 410 1.07 14.81 20.57
CA LEU A 410 1.27 16.10 19.92
C LEU A 410 1.50 15.90 18.41
N PRO A 411 0.76 16.64 17.56
CA PRO A 411 0.94 16.56 16.12
C PRO A 411 2.22 17.27 15.67
N GLN A 412 2.85 16.73 14.63
CA GLN A 412 4.09 17.22 14.03
C GLN A 412 3.91 17.36 12.52
N LEU A 413 4.41 18.45 11.94
CA LEU A 413 4.35 18.68 10.50
C LEU A 413 5.56 18.07 9.77
N SER A 414 6.73 18.20 10.37
CA SER A 414 7.98 17.60 9.93
C SER A 414 8.45 16.62 11.00
N GLY A 415 9.20 15.60 10.60
CA GLY A 415 9.85 14.73 11.57
C GLY A 415 10.80 15.50 12.49
N PRO A 416 11.22 14.87 13.61
CA PRO A 416 12.23 15.46 14.47
C PRO A 416 13.46 15.80 13.61
N VAL A 417 13.89 17.06 13.68
CA VAL A 417 15.20 17.48 13.15
C VAL A 417 16.24 16.64 13.92
N PRO A 418 17.10 15.86 13.26
CA PRO A 418 18.22 15.25 13.97
C PRO A 418 19.01 16.37 14.64
N ALA A 419 19.28 16.22 15.93
CA ALA A 419 20.16 17.14 16.66
C ALA A 419 21.56 17.20 16.01
#